data_AF-A0A929A7U9-F1
#
_entry.id   AF-A0A929A7U9-F1
#
_cell.length_a   1.000
_cell.length_b   1.000
_cell.length_c   1.000
_cell.angle_alpha   90.00
_cell.angle_beta   90.00
_cell.angle_gamma   90.00
#
_symmetry.space_group_name_H-M   'P 1'
#
loop_
_entity.id
_entity.type
_entity.pdbx_description
1 polymer ?
#
loop_
_entity_poly.entity_id
_entity_poly.type
_entity_poly.pdbx_seq_one_letter_code
_entity_poly.pdbx_strand_id
1 'polypeptide(L)'
;MKFIVTSAIALIPPIICLALLGVSIYPGGVENAIILFILLVLVALNLFISNLIAGQLWAILTFVLLGGIPILMLWREVRQSATNNSPSSSHRLPVRLRKILRWLWILDGCIVGLTIVLLSANIPLKWSFSQVEPSFSDLAAQASTPGAIAFVDRQFGPYSVSEMVQSEAGGTYIRLRSPEFFVSDRTIYGFAHHPNPNGSPFGGGDENHRHYEVHSIDGEWHWFQDNFGTDDWRSF
;
A
#
# COMPACT_ATOMS: atom_id res chain seq x y z
N MET A 1 5.61 -29.78 -3.22
CA MET A 1 5.51 -28.90 -2.03
C MET A 1 6.36 -27.64 -2.14
N LYS A 2 7.69 -27.71 -2.34
CA LYS A 2 8.57 -26.52 -2.37
C LYS A 2 8.18 -25.45 -3.42
N PHE A 3 7.79 -25.86 -4.63
CA PHE A 3 7.34 -24.92 -5.67
C PHE A 3 6.09 -24.12 -5.26
N ILE A 4 5.11 -24.77 -4.61
CA ILE A 4 3.88 -24.14 -4.14
C ILE A 4 4.19 -23.08 -3.09
N VAL A 5 5.11 -23.38 -2.15
CA VAL A 5 5.53 -22.42 -1.11
C VAL A 5 6.23 -21.21 -1.74
N THR A 6 7.14 -21.42 -2.70
CA THR A 6 7.83 -20.30 -3.38
C THR A 6 6.86 -19.44 -4.19
N SER A 7 5.90 -20.05 -4.89
CA SER A 7 4.87 -19.31 -5.63
C SER A 7 3.94 -18.52 -4.70
N ALA A 8 3.56 -19.08 -3.55
CA ALA A 8 2.73 -18.38 -2.58
C ALA A 8 3.45 -17.14 -1.99
N ILE A 9 4.74 -17.26 -1.70
CA ILE A 9 5.55 -16.15 -1.18
C ILE A 9 5.71 -15.02 -2.21
N ALA A 10 5.86 -15.37 -3.50
CA ALA A 10 5.93 -14.38 -4.58
C ALA A 10 4.63 -13.58 -4.78
N LEU A 11 3.48 -14.11 -4.36
CA LEU A 11 2.19 -13.40 -4.49
C LEU A 11 1.93 -12.40 -3.36
N ILE A 12 2.69 -12.45 -2.26
CA ILE A 12 2.48 -11.59 -1.11
C ILE A 12 2.67 -10.10 -1.46
N PRO A 13 3.77 -9.67 -2.13
CA PRO A 13 3.97 -8.25 -2.45
C PRO A 13 2.89 -7.67 -3.38
N PRO A 14 2.46 -8.33 -4.48
CA PRO A 14 1.37 -7.83 -5.30
C PRO A 14 0.06 -7.63 -4.53
N ILE A 15 -0.30 -8.57 -3.64
CA ILE A 15 -1.51 -8.46 -2.81
C ILE A 15 -1.43 -7.25 -1.88
N ILE A 16 -0.28 -7.05 -1.23
CA ILE A 16 -0.05 -5.88 -0.37
C ILE A 16 -0.12 -4.59 -1.19
N CYS A 17 0.51 -4.55 -2.37
CA CYS A 17 0.48 -3.39 -3.25
C CYS A 17 -0.94 -3.03 -3.67
N LEU A 18 -1.77 -4.03 -4.02
CA LEU A 18 -3.18 -3.81 -4.36
C LEU A 18 -3.99 -3.30 -3.16
N ALA A 19 -3.78 -3.87 -1.97
CA ALA A 19 -4.45 -3.40 -0.75
C ALA A 19 -4.10 -1.94 -0.45
N LEU A 20 -2.82 -1.56 -0.59
CA LEU A 20 -2.36 -0.19 -0.38
C LEU A 20 -2.90 0.78 -1.42
N LEU A 21 -2.95 0.38 -2.70
CA LEU A 21 -3.60 1.18 -3.73
C LEU A 21 -5.09 1.39 -3.41
N GLY A 22 -5.77 0.37 -2.89
CA GLY A 22 -7.16 0.47 -2.43
C GLY A 22 -7.34 1.45 -1.25
N VAL A 23 -6.46 1.40 -0.25
CA VAL A 23 -6.48 2.33 0.90
C VAL A 23 -6.14 3.76 0.47
N SER A 24 -5.24 3.92 -0.51
CA SER A 24 -4.82 5.24 -1.02
C SER A 24 -5.89 6.02 -1.79
N ILE A 25 -7.06 5.41 -2.02
CA ILE A 25 -8.23 6.12 -2.52
C ILE A 25 -8.77 7.10 -1.47
N TYR A 26 -8.53 6.85 -0.18
CA TYR A 26 -8.99 7.74 0.88
C TYR A 26 -7.95 8.83 1.18
N PRO A 27 -8.37 10.10 1.29
CA PRO A 27 -7.48 11.19 1.70
C PRO A 27 -6.89 10.91 3.09
N GLY A 28 -5.60 11.20 3.28
CA GLY A 28 -4.86 10.88 4.51
C GLY A 28 -4.50 9.39 4.69
N GLY A 29 -5.00 8.48 3.84
CA GLY A 29 -4.88 7.03 4.05
C GLY A 29 -3.44 6.48 3.99
N VAL A 30 -2.50 7.17 3.34
CA VAL A 30 -1.12 6.69 3.10
C VAL A 30 -0.04 7.68 3.54
N GLU A 31 -0.42 8.78 4.20
CA GLU A 31 0.54 9.84 4.58
C GLU A 31 1.59 9.43 5.60
N ASN A 32 1.41 8.27 6.22
CA ASN A 32 2.42 7.71 7.08
C ASN A 32 3.61 7.22 6.25
N ALA A 33 4.75 7.91 6.35
CA ALA A 33 6.07 7.37 6.00
C ALA A 33 6.31 5.95 6.56
N ILE A 34 5.57 5.59 7.62
CA ILE A 34 5.49 4.26 8.22
C ILE A 34 4.97 3.22 7.21
N ILE A 35 3.96 3.52 6.39
CA ILE A 35 3.43 2.59 5.39
C ILE A 35 4.48 2.34 4.30
N LEU A 36 5.15 3.40 3.81
CA LEU A 36 6.26 3.26 2.86
C LEU A 36 7.42 2.43 3.48
N PHE A 37 7.73 2.67 4.75
CA PHE A 37 8.73 1.90 5.50
C PHE A 37 8.32 0.43 5.67
N ILE A 38 7.06 0.14 6.00
CA ILE A 38 6.53 -1.23 6.10
C ILE A 38 6.62 -1.93 4.75
N LEU A 39 6.27 -1.26 3.65
CA LEU A 39 6.38 -1.78 2.29
C LEU A 39 7.84 -2.15 1.97
N LEU A 40 8.77 -1.25 2.28
CA LEU A 40 10.20 -1.47 2.09
C LEU A 40 10.73 -2.64 2.94
N VAL A 41 10.31 -2.73 4.19
CA VAL A 41 10.67 -3.83 5.10
C VAL A 41 10.10 -5.16 4.60
N LEU A 42 8.85 -5.21 4.15
CA LEU A 42 8.24 -6.44 3.64
C LEU A 42 8.91 -6.92 2.36
N VAL A 43 9.28 -6.00 1.48
CA VAL A 43 10.05 -6.32 0.26
C VAL A 43 11.45 -6.81 0.63
N ALA A 44 12.14 -6.13 1.54
CA ALA A 44 13.46 -6.54 2.03
C ALA A 44 13.42 -7.92 2.72
N LEU A 45 12.40 -8.18 3.53
CA LEU A 45 12.18 -9.47 4.19
C LEU A 45 11.94 -10.58 3.15
N ASN A 46 11.14 -10.30 2.13
CA ASN A 46 10.88 -11.27 1.06
C ASN A 46 12.15 -11.60 0.26
N LEU A 47 12.95 -10.58 -0.06
CA LEU A 47 14.28 -10.76 -0.69
C LEU A 47 15.22 -11.57 0.21
N PHE A 48 15.23 -11.30 1.52
CA PHE A 48 16.05 -12.00 2.50
C PHE A 48 15.66 -13.47 2.64
N ILE A 49 14.38 -13.78 2.84
CA ILE A 49 13.88 -15.16 2.97
C ILE A 49 14.19 -15.95 1.69
N SER A 50 14.04 -15.32 0.54
CA SER A 50 14.31 -15.96 -0.74
C SER A 50 15.79 -16.23 -0.96
N ASN A 51 16.67 -15.30 -0.56
CA ASN A 51 18.12 -15.54 -0.55
C ASN A 51 18.54 -16.58 0.49
N LEU A 52 17.87 -16.65 1.64
CA LEU A 52 18.14 -17.67 2.66
C LEU A 52 17.78 -19.07 2.14
N ILE A 53 16.62 -19.23 1.50
CA ILE A 53 16.19 -20.49 0.90
C ILE A 53 17.12 -20.88 -0.26
N ALA A 54 17.50 -19.92 -1.11
CA ALA A 54 18.45 -20.15 -2.20
C ALA A 54 19.87 -20.45 -1.70
N GLY A 55 20.31 -19.79 -0.62
CA GLY A 55 21.62 -19.95 0.00
C GLY A 55 21.75 -21.27 0.76
N GLN A 56 20.69 -21.71 1.45
CA GLN A 56 20.67 -23.05 2.05
C GLN A 56 20.72 -24.16 0.99
N LEU A 57 20.16 -23.94 -0.21
CA LEU A 57 20.36 -24.88 -1.32
C LEU A 57 21.81 -24.94 -1.76
N TRP A 58 22.53 -23.82 -1.81
CA TRP A 58 23.97 -23.82 -2.09
C TRP A 58 24.75 -24.52 -0.98
N ALA A 59 24.46 -24.22 0.30
CA ALA A 59 25.12 -24.85 1.44
C ALA A 59 24.90 -26.36 1.47
N ILE A 60 23.66 -26.83 1.30
CA ILE A 60 23.32 -28.26 1.23
C ILE A 60 23.93 -28.91 0.00
N LEU A 61 23.90 -28.25 -1.17
CA LEU A 61 24.54 -28.76 -2.38
C LEU A 61 26.06 -28.85 -2.22
N THR A 62 26.71 -27.85 -1.62
CA THR A 62 28.14 -27.91 -1.30
C THR A 62 28.44 -28.93 -0.23
N PHE A 63 27.58 -29.15 0.76
CA PHE A 63 27.77 -30.18 1.78
C PHE A 63 27.60 -31.59 1.20
N VAL A 64 26.67 -31.77 0.26
CA VAL A 64 26.47 -33.01 -0.50
C VAL A 64 27.58 -33.21 -1.54
N LEU A 65 28.13 -32.16 -2.14
CA LEU A 65 29.28 -32.25 -3.04
C LEU A 65 30.58 -32.49 -2.26
N LEU A 66 30.85 -31.78 -1.16
CA LEU A 66 32.07 -31.93 -0.35
C LEU A 66 32.06 -33.16 0.55
N GLY A 67 30.91 -33.54 1.12
CA GLY A 67 30.76 -34.71 1.99
C GLY A 67 30.25 -35.96 1.26
N GLY A 68 29.43 -35.79 0.23
CA GLY A 68 28.89 -36.90 -0.55
C GLY A 68 29.82 -37.39 -1.66
N ILE A 69 30.65 -36.54 -2.30
CA ILE A 69 31.61 -37.01 -3.33
C ILE A 69 32.68 -37.94 -2.76
N PRO A 70 33.29 -37.70 -1.58
CA PRO A 70 34.28 -38.62 -1.02
C PRO A 70 33.66 -39.96 -0.61
N ILE A 71 32.48 -39.93 0.01
CA ILE A 71 31.74 -41.14 0.40
C ILE A 71 31.26 -41.91 -0.84
N LEU A 72 30.79 -41.20 -1.87
CA LEU A 72 30.43 -41.79 -3.16
C LEU A 72 31.65 -42.32 -3.91
N MET A 73 32.83 -41.69 -3.85
CA MET A 73 34.06 -42.23 -4.43
C MET A 73 34.48 -43.51 -3.72
N LEU A 74 34.46 -43.52 -2.38
CA LEU A 74 34.73 -44.73 -1.59
C LEU A 74 33.74 -45.86 -1.90
N TRP A 75 32.47 -45.54 -2.11
CA TRP A 75 31.44 -46.51 -2.53
C TRP A 75 31.52 -46.93 -3.99
N ARG A 76 32.02 -46.05 -4.88
CA ARG A 76 32.16 -46.31 -6.31
C ARG A 76 33.31 -47.26 -6.57
N GLU A 77 34.38 -47.17 -5.79
CA GLU A 77 35.51 -48.10 -5.83
C GLU A 77 35.09 -49.51 -5.39
N VAL A 78 34.20 -49.60 -4.39
CA VAL A 78 33.59 -50.86 -3.94
C VAL A 78 32.59 -51.44 -4.94
N ARG A 79 31.88 -50.60 -5.72
CA ARG A 79 30.87 -51.03 -6.71
C ARG A 79 31.37 -51.22 -8.13
N GLN A 80 32.49 -50.62 -8.53
CA GLN A 80 33.09 -50.83 -9.86
C GLN A 80 33.58 -52.27 -10.06
N SER A 81 33.68 -53.07 -9.00
CA SER A 81 33.88 -54.51 -9.10
C SER A 81 32.61 -55.31 -9.44
N ALA A 82 31.41 -54.72 -9.43
CA ALA A 82 30.17 -55.51 -9.46
C ALA A 82 29.30 -55.37 -10.71
N THR A 83 29.16 -54.21 -11.35
CA THR A 83 28.11 -54.08 -12.40
C THR A 83 28.39 -52.98 -13.40
N ASN A 84 28.74 -53.42 -14.61
CA ASN A 84 28.53 -52.69 -15.85
C ASN A 84 27.04 -52.32 -16.00
N ASN A 85 26.80 -51.12 -16.54
CA ASN A 85 25.55 -50.66 -17.16
C ASN A 85 24.37 -50.31 -16.24
N SER A 86 24.29 -49.04 -15.82
CA SER A 86 23.09 -48.20 -16.00
C SER A 86 23.37 -46.73 -15.68
N PRO A 87 22.88 -45.76 -16.49
CA PRO A 87 23.11 -44.33 -16.28
C PRO A 87 22.16 -43.78 -15.21
N SER A 88 22.70 -43.22 -14.13
CA SER A 88 21.91 -42.55 -13.10
C SER A 88 21.55 -41.13 -13.53
N SER A 89 20.25 -40.84 -13.65
CA SER A 89 19.68 -39.54 -13.95
C SER A 89 19.98 -38.53 -12.83
N SER A 90 20.89 -37.60 -13.08
CA SER A 90 21.06 -36.43 -12.22
C SER A 90 19.79 -35.58 -12.30
N HIS A 91 19.02 -35.49 -11.22
CA HIS A 91 17.89 -34.58 -11.09
C HIS A 91 18.40 -33.13 -10.96
N ARG A 92 18.95 -32.59 -12.06
CA ARG A 92 19.15 -31.15 -12.20
C ARG A 92 17.77 -30.53 -12.28
N LEU A 93 17.47 -29.57 -11.40
CA LEU A 93 16.33 -28.69 -11.59
C LEU A 93 16.41 -28.15 -13.03
N PRO A 94 15.35 -28.30 -13.84
CA PRO A 94 15.42 -27.97 -15.25
C PRO A 94 15.79 -26.50 -15.36
N VAL A 95 16.78 -26.17 -16.19
CA VAL A 95 17.28 -24.80 -16.43
C VAL A 95 16.13 -23.80 -16.67
N ARG A 96 15.00 -24.30 -17.19
CA ARG A 96 13.75 -23.57 -17.37
C ARG A 96 13.16 -23.01 -16.05
N LEU A 97 13.16 -23.76 -14.96
CA LEU A 97 12.58 -23.32 -13.68
C LEU A 97 13.34 -22.12 -13.09
N ARG A 98 14.67 -22.14 -13.19
CA ARG A 98 15.53 -21.03 -12.71
C ARG A 98 15.29 -19.74 -13.49
N LYS A 99 15.04 -19.85 -14.81
CA LYS A 99 14.66 -18.70 -15.64
C LYS A 99 13.31 -18.12 -15.21
N ILE A 100 12.30 -18.96 -14.98
CA ILE A 100 10.96 -18.53 -14.56
C ILE A 100 11.02 -17.78 -13.22
N LEU A 101 11.71 -18.34 -12.22
CA LEU A 101 11.87 -17.70 -10.92
C LEU A 101 12.50 -16.30 -11.05
N ARG A 102 13.55 -16.15 -11.87
CA ARG A 102 14.19 -14.84 -12.09
C ARG A 102 13.22 -13.81 -12.68
N TRP A 103 12.34 -14.20 -13.59
CA TRP A 103 11.35 -13.30 -14.19
C TRP A 103 10.28 -12.87 -13.19
N LEU A 104 9.83 -13.78 -12.32
CA LEU A 104 8.87 -13.45 -11.25
C LEU A 104 9.43 -12.36 -10.32
N TRP A 105 10.71 -12.44 -9.95
CA TRP A 105 11.36 -11.42 -9.12
C TRP A 105 11.45 -10.04 -9.78
N ILE A 106 11.74 -10.01 -11.08
CA ILE A 106 11.77 -8.74 -11.84
C ILE A 106 10.37 -8.14 -11.87
N LEU A 107 9.34 -8.96 -12.10
CA LEU A 107 7.95 -8.53 -12.12
C LEU A 107 7.50 -7.98 -10.75
N ASP A 108 7.82 -8.65 -9.65
CA ASP A 108 7.50 -8.16 -8.30
C ASP A 108 8.18 -6.82 -8.01
N GLY A 109 9.47 -6.68 -8.36
CA GLY A 109 10.20 -5.43 -8.22
C GLY A 109 9.58 -4.30 -9.05
N CYS A 110 9.15 -4.59 -10.28
CA CYS A 110 8.44 -3.62 -11.12
C CYS A 110 7.08 -3.22 -10.53
N ILE A 111 6.30 -4.17 -9.98
CA ILE A 111 5.01 -3.88 -9.33
C ILE A 111 5.22 -2.95 -8.14
N VAL A 112 6.14 -3.29 -7.24
CA VAL A 112 6.45 -2.46 -6.05
C VAL A 112 6.90 -1.07 -6.47
N GLY A 113 7.82 -0.97 -7.44
CA GLY A 113 8.32 0.31 -7.94
C GLY A 113 7.20 1.16 -8.53
N LEU A 114 6.32 0.55 -9.34
CA LEU A 114 5.16 1.24 -9.90
C LEU A 114 4.20 1.70 -8.80
N THR A 115 3.90 0.85 -7.81
CA THR A 115 3.03 1.21 -6.68
C THR A 115 3.60 2.41 -5.91
N ILE A 116 4.91 2.45 -5.65
CA ILE A 116 5.54 3.61 -5.00
C ILE A 116 5.34 4.87 -5.83
N VAL A 117 5.56 4.82 -7.15
CA VAL A 117 5.34 5.99 -8.02
C VAL A 117 3.87 6.43 -7.99
N LEU A 118 2.93 5.49 -8.12
CA LEU A 118 1.49 5.78 -8.08
C LEU A 118 1.05 6.41 -6.76
N LEU A 119 1.54 5.88 -5.64
CA LEU A 119 1.25 6.40 -4.30
C LEU A 119 1.89 7.79 -4.10
N SER A 120 3.15 7.98 -4.50
CA SER A 120 3.83 9.26 -4.35
C SER A 120 3.18 10.41 -5.13
N ALA A 121 2.51 10.09 -6.24
CA ALA A 121 1.80 11.04 -7.07
C ALA A 121 0.30 11.16 -6.69
N ASN A 122 -0.15 10.47 -5.64
CA ASN A 122 -1.56 10.38 -5.23
C ASN A 122 -2.50 9.99 -6.39
N ILE A 123 -2.02 9.19 -7.35
CA ILE A 123 -2.79 8.84 -8.56
C ILE A 123 -4.08 8.07 -8.22
N PRO A 124 -4.10 7.11 -7.28
CA PRO A 124 -5.34 6.41 -6.95
C PRO A 124 -6.43 7.32 -6.39
N LEU A 125 -6.06 8.26 -5.52
CA LEU A 125 -6.96 9.30 -5.00
C LEU A 125 -7.50 10.17 -6.13
N LYS A 126 -6.61 10.73 -6.97
CA LYS A 126 -6.99 11.59 -8.11
C LYS A 126 -7.94 10.88 -9.07
N TRP A 127 -7.61 9.64 -9.42
CA TRP A 127 -8.42 8.83 -10.34
C TRP A 127 -9.77 8.45 -9.74
N SER A 128 -9.83 8.12 -8.45
CA SER A 128 -11.10 7.84 -7.80
C SER A 128 -11.95 9.10 -7.61
N PHE A 129 -11.31 10.25 -7.35
CA PHE A 129 -12.01 11.53 -7.20
C PHE A 129 -12.58 12.02 -8.53
N SER A 130 -11.83 11.93 -9.64
CA SER A 130 -12.31 12.37 -10.96
C SER A 130 -13.59 11.67 -11.42
N GLN A 131 -13.87 10.46 -10.91
CA GLN A 131 -15.11 9.73 -11.21
C GLN A 131 -16.34 10.29 -10.50
N VAL A 132 -16.14 10.95 -9.36
CA VAL A 132 -17.20 11.49 -8.51
C VAL A 132 -17.24 13.01 -8.49
N GLU A 133 -16.21 13.68 -9.03
CA GLU A 133 -16.06 15.13 -9.06
C GLU A 133 -17.34 15.85 -9.52
N PRO A 134 -18.05 15.45 -10.59
CA PRO A 134 -19.27 16.16 -11.00
C PRO A 134 -20.34 16.19 -9.89
N SER A 135 -20.50 15.09 -9.16
CA SER A 135 -21.45 15.01 -8.04
C SER A 135 -21.02 15.86 -6.84
N PHE A 136 -19.71 15.98 -6.60
CA PHE A 136 -19.18 16.88 -5.58
C PHE A 136 -19.32 18.35 -5.98
N SER A 137 -19.16 18.69 -7.26
CA SER A 137 -19.39 20.03 -7.79
C SER A 137 -20.86 20.44 -7.69
N ASP A 138 -21.79 19.55 -8.04
CA ASP A 138 -23.22 19.78 -7.87
C ASP A 138 -23.61 19.95 -6.40
N LEU A 139 -22.97 19.18 -5.51
CA LEU A 139 -23.15 19.31 -4.06
C LEU A 139 -22.60 20.64 -3.56
N ALA A 140 -21.41 21.03 -4.00
CA ALA A 140 -20.78 22.29 -3.61
C ALA A 140 -21.57 23.52 -4.08
N ALA A 141 -22.24 23.43 -5.24
CA ALA A 141 -23.12 24.47 -5.76
C ALA A 141 -24.41 24.66 -4.94
N GLN A 142 -24.81 23.66 -4.15
CA GLN A 142 -25.97 23.73 -3.24
C GLN A 142 -25.64 24.39 -1.90
N ALA A 143 -24.37 24.76 -1.66
CA ALA A 143 -23.95 25.44 -0.45
C ALA A 143 -24.42 26.90 -0.48
N SER A 144 -25.61 27.17 0.08
CA SER A 144 -26.26 28.48 -0.07
C SER A 144 -26.00 29.46 1.06
N THR A 145 -25.59 28.99 2.25
CA THR A 145 -25.45 29.84 3.45
C THR A 145 -24.04 29.70 4.04
N PRO A 146 -23.20 30.74 3.96
CA PRO A 146 -21.89 30.75 4.61
C PRO A 146 -22.01 30.50 6.12
N GLY A 147 -21.11 29.68 6.66
CA GLY A 147 -21.04 29.33 8.09
C GLY A 147 -22.06 28.30 8.57
N ALA A 148 -23.09 27.98 7.77
CA ALA A 148 -24.09 26.99 8.14
C ALA A 148 -23.63 25.57 7.78
N ILE A 149 -23.71 24.65 8.75
CA ILE A 149 -23.45 23.22 8.52
C ILE A 149 -24.69 22.56 7.95
N ALA A 150 -24.56 21.99 6.74
CA ALA A 150 -25.57 21.18 6.10
C ALA A 150 -25.26 19.69 6.27
N PHE A 151 -26.17 18.95 6.89
CA PHE A 151 -26.07 17.49 6.96
C PHE A 151 -26.51 16.87 5.64
N VAL A 152 -25.62 16.11 5.02
CA VAL A 152 -25.83 15.51 3.69
C VAL A 152 -26.17 14.02 3.82
N ASP A 153 -25.40 13.28 4.61
CA ASP A 153 -25.49 11.82 4.80
C ASP A 153 -25.75 11.03 3.50
N ARG A 154 -24.83 11.17 2.51
CA ARG A 154 -24.90 10.48 1.22
C ARG A 154 -23.60 9.79 0.86
N GLN A 155 -23.69 8.79 -0.02
CA GLN A 155 -22.53 8.08 -0.55
C GLN A 155 -22.30 8.43 -2.03
N PHE A 156 -21.07 8.78 -2.36
CA PHE A 156 -20.58 9.06 -3.71
C PHE A 156 -19.42 8.11 -4.03
N GLY A 157 -19.70 7.01 -4.71
CA GLY A 157 -18.70 5.97 -4.96
C GLY A 157 -18.12 5.41 -3.65
N PRO A 158 -16.79 5.42 -3.45
CA PRO A 158 -16.17 4.97 -2.21
C PRO A 158 -16.30 5.97 -1.05
N TYR A 159 -16.79 7.19 -1.29
CA TYR A 159 -16.80 8.26 -0.31
C TYR A 159 -18.17 8.39 0.35
N SER A 160 -18.22 8.31 1.68
CA SER A 160 -19.40 8.67 2.46
C SER A 160 -19.26 10.11 2.94
N VAL A 161 -20.21 10.97 2.60
CA VAL A 161 -20.25 12.38 2.98
C VAL A 161 -21.22 12.56 4.13
N SER A 162 -20.76 13.19 5.21
CA SER A 162 -21.57 13.47 6.40
C SER A 162 -22.11 14.89 6.39
N GLU A 163 -21.22 15.86 6.20
CA GLU A 163 -21.50 17.28 6.37
C GLU A 163 -20.89 18.10 5.22
N MET A 164 -21.50 19.24 4.93
CA MET A 164 -20.98 20.26 4.03
C MET A 164 -21.08 21.64 4.69
N VAL A 165 -20.07 22.48 4.47
CA VAL A 165 -20.04 23.86 4.95
C VAL A 165 -19.43 24.76 3.89
N GLN A 166 -20.05 25.91 3.63
CA GLN A 166 -19.39 27.01 2.94
C GLN A 166 -18.71 27.91 3.98
N SER A 167 -17.39 28.08 3.87
CA SER A 167 -16.63 28.92 4.81
C SER A 167 -16.92 30.41 4.55
N GLU A 168 -16.91 31.22 5.61
CA GLU A 168 -17.08 32.68 5.51
C GLU A 168 -15.97 33.36 4.69
N ALA A 169 -14.75 32.80 4.74
CA ALA A 169 -13.62 33.24 3.93
C ALA A 169 -13.72 32.81 2.46
N GLY A 170 -14.83 32.19 2.07
CA GLY A 170 -14.97 31.45 0.81
C GLY A 170 -14.50 30.01 0.95
N GLY A 171 -14.80 29.24 -0.09
CA GLY A 171 -14.51 27.81 -0.18
C GLY A 171 -15.64 26.94 0.35
N THR A 172 -15.84 25.79 -0.30
CA THR A 172 -16.82 24.79 0.12
C THR A 172 -16.11 23.56 0.61
N TYR A 173 -16.39 23.16 1.84
CA TYR A 173 -15.80 22.02 2.52
C TYR A 173 -16.82 20.90 2.67
N ILE A 174 -16.42 19.70 2.29
CA ILE A 174 -17.26 18.51 2.31
C ILE A 174 -16.54 17.47 3.17
N ARG A 175 -17.12 17.19 4.33
CA ARG A 175 -16.58 16.25 5.31
C ARG A 175 -16.91 14.83 4.93
N LEU A 176 -15.88 14.00 4.87
CA LEU A 176 -16.06 12.56 4.70
C LEU A 176 -16.29 11.90 6.06
N ARG A 177 -17.20 10.94 6.11
CA ARG A 177 -17.31 10.02 7.23
C ARG A 177 -16.10 9.10 7.20
N SER A 178 -15.40 9.00 8.33
CA SER A 178 -14.25 8.12 8.41
C SER A 178 -14.66 6.66 8.22
N PRO A 179 -13.95 5.85 7.40
CA PRO A 179 -13.94 4.43 7.65
C PRO A 179 -13.36 4.25 9.05
N GLU A 180 -14.10 3.58 9.93
CA GLU A 180 -13.80 3.41 11.36
C GLU A 180 -12.40 2.83 11.65
N PHE A 181 -11.70 2.32 10.63
CA PHE A 181 -10.45 1.57 10.78
C PHE A 181 -9.16 2.39 10.58
N PHE A 182 -9.21 3.59 9.99
CA PHE A 182 -7.99 4.23 9.47
C PHE A 182 -7.64 5.60 10.07
N VAL A 183 -8.56 6.23 10.79
CA VAL A 183 -8.38 7.62 11.20
C VAL A 183 -8.77 7.78 12.66
N SER A 184 -8.01 8.60 13.39
CA SER A 184 -8.34 8.97 14.76
C SER A 184 -9.68 9.70 14.79
N ASP A 185 -10.50 9.46 15.83
CA ASP A 185 -11.71 10.26 16.07
C ASP A 185 -11.44 11.78 16.15
N ARG A 186 -10.17 12.17 16.31
CA ARG A 186 -9.68 13.55 16.40
C ARG A 186 -9.32 14.19 15.07
N THR A 187 -9.47 13.45 13.97
CA THR A 187 -9.05 13.91 12.65
C THR A 187 -10.27 14.04 11.75
N ILE A 188 -10.53 15.27 11.31
CA ILE A 188 -11.51 15.56 10.28
C ILE A 188 -10.79 15.62 8.94
N TYR A 189 -11.39 15.04 7.93
CA TYR A 189 -10.87 15.11 6.58
C TYR A 189 -11.99 15.12 5.56
N GLY A 190 -11.63 15.55 4.36
CA GLY A 190 -12.53 15.47 3.23
C GLY A 190 -12.04 16.28 2.05
N PHE A 191 -12.99 16.78 1.26
CA PHE A 191 -12.71 17.52 0.04
C PHE A 191 -13.07 18.99 0.21
N ALA A 192 -12.30 19.86 -0.42
CA ALA A 192 -12.53 21.29 -0.42
C ALA A 192 -12.40 21.86 -1.84
N HIS A 193 -13.38 22.68 -2.21
CA HIS A 193 -13.35 23.49 -3.42
C HIS A 193 -12.94 24.91 -3.03
N HIS A 194 -11.78 25.38 -3.50
CA HIS A 194 -11.13 26.63 -3.04
C HIS A 194 -10.94 26.73 -1.51
N PRO A 195 -10.11 25.87 -0.91
CA PRO A 195 -9.87 25.89 0.54
C PRO A 195 -9.26 27.22 1.01
N ASN A 196 -9.63 27.62 2.22
CA ASN A 196 -8.98 28.67 2.98
C ASN A 196 -7.65 28.14 3.57
N PRO A 197 -6.50 28.77 3.29
CA PRO A 197 -5.21 28.31 3.81
C PRO A 197 -5.08 28.38 5.34
N ASN A 198 -5.94 29.16 6.00
CA ASN A 198 -5.86 29.39 7.45
C ASN A 198 -6.62 28.35 8.28
N GLY A 199 -7.43 27.47 7.66
CA GLY A 199 -8.17 26.45 8.40
C GLY A 199 -9.45 25.96 7.72
N SER A 200 -9.96 24.83 8.20
CA SER A 200 -11.29 24.32 7.88
C SER A 200 -12.37 24.94 8.78
N PRO A 201 -13.64 24.99 8.34
CA PRO A 201 -14.77 25.42 9.16
C PRO A 201 -15.24 24.34 10.15
N PHE A 202 -14.71 23.11 10.05
CA PHE A 202 -15.05 22.01 10.96
C PHE A 202 -14.19 22.01 12.24
N GLY A 203 -13.10 22.78 12.25
CA GLY A 203 -12.16 22.79 13.34
C GLY A 203 -12.62 23.64 14.53
N GLY A 204 -13.08 23.01 15.62
CA GLY A 204 -13.15 23.58 16.96
C GLY A 204 -12.01 23.09 17.86
N GLY A 205 -11.16 23.99 18.36
CA GLY A 205 -10.07 23.63 19.28
C GLY A 205 -9.09 24.79 19.48
N ASP A 206 -8.25 24.68 20.51
CA ASP A 206 -7.16 25.63 20.78
C ASP A 206 -6.23 25.71 19.56
N GLU A 207 -6.10 26.89 18.96
CA GLU A 207 -5.30 27.17 17.76
C GLU A 207 -3.85 26.70 17.92
N ASN A 208 -3.33 26.68 19.15
CA ASN A 208 -1.94 26.29 19.42
C ASN A 208 -1.63 24.81 19.15
N HIS A 209 -2.65 23.94 19.07
CA HIS A 209 -2.48 22.51 18.88
C HIS A 209 -3.24 21.96 17.66
N ARG A 210 -3.83 22.84 16.86
CA ARG A 210 -4.52 22.46 15.63
C ARG A 210 -3.50 22.25 14.51
N HIS A 211 -3.63 21.15 13.79
CA HIS A 211 -2.81 20.88 12.60
C HIS A 211 -3.72 20.74 11.38
N TYR A 212 -3.69 21.75 10.51
CA TYR A 212 -4.49 21.82 9.30
C TYR A 212 -3.59 21.68 8.07
N GLU A 213 -3.92 20.74 7.19
CA GLU A 213 -3.22 20.50 5.94
C GLU A 213 -4.20 20.48 4.76
N VAL A 214 -3.69 20.93 3.62
CA VAL A 214 -4.42 21.00 2.36
C VAL A 214 -3.51 20.52 1.25
N HIS A 215 -4.04 19.63 0.41
CA HIS A 215 -3.29 18.98 -0.64
C HIS A 215 -4.10 18.98 -1.93
N SER A 216 -3.46 19.39 -3.03
CA SER A 216 -4.13 19.50 -4.34
C SER A 216 -4.44 18.13 -4.94
N ILE A 217 -5.67 17.95 -5.45
CA ILE A 217 -6.11 16.76 -6.18
C ILE A 217 -6.03 17.06 -7.68
N ASP A 218 -6.98 17.87 -8.15
CA ASP A 218 -7.13 18.30 -9.55
C ASP A 218 -7.89 19.63 -9.61
N GLY A 219 -7.46 20.51 -10.51
CA GLY A 219 -8.03 21.85 -10.66
C GLY A 219 -8.14 22.62 -9.33
N GLU A 220 -9.37 22.99 -8.97
CA GLU A 220 -9.71 23.78 -7.77
C GLU A 220 -10.00 22.89 -6.54
N TRP A 221 -10.00 21.57 -6.73
CA TRP A 221 -10.27 20.59 -5.70
C TRP A 221 -9.02 20.18 -4.93
N HIS A 222 -9.18 20.18 -3.62
CA HIS A 222 -8.17 19.78 -2.65
C HIS A 222 -8.77 18.76 -1.71
N TRP A 223 -7.94 17.91 -1.13
CA TRP A 223 -8.33 17.22 0.09
C TRP A 223 -7.69 17.93 1.27
N PHE A 224 -8.37 17.91 2.41
CA PHE A 224 -7.90 18.54 3.63
C PHE A 224 -7.90 17.54 4.78
N GLN A 225 -7.02 17.80 5.75
CA GLN A 225 -7.01 17.15 7.04
C GLN A 225 -6.90 18.22 8.13
N ASP A 226 -7.64 18.01 9.22
CA ASP A 226 -7.71 18.91 10.35
C ASP A 226 -7.71 18.08 11.64
N ASN A 227 -6.60 18.17 12.39
CA ASN A 227 -6.41 17.40 13.62
C ASN A 227 -6.67 18.27 14.86
N PHE A 228 -7.48 17.74 15.78
CA PHE A 228 -7.71 18.34 17.09
C PHE A 228 -6.62 17.96 18.10
N GLY A 229 -6.02 18.98 18.69
CA GLY A 229 -4.90 18.83 19.62
C GLY A 229 -5.24 18.46 21.06
N THR A 230 -6.52 18.47 21.47
CA THR A 230 -6.91 18.31 22.90
C THR A 230 -8.09 17.37 23.11
N ASP A 231 -8.20 16.82 24.33
CA ASP A 231 -9.17 15.78 24.73
C ASP A 231 -10.64 16.27 24.79
N ASP A 232 -10.89 17.56 24.60
CA ASP A 232 -12.20 18.19 24.80
C ASP A 232 -13.13 18.17 23.57
N TRP A 233 -12.73 17.52 22.47
CA TRP A 233 -13.49 17.48 21.22
C TRP A 233 -14.89 16.83 21.32
N ARG A 234 -15.21 16.15 22.44
CA ARG A 234 -16.53 15.53 22.69
C ARG A 234 -17.61 16.52 23.15
N SER A 235 -17.28 17.80 23.35
CA SER A 235 -18.24 18.80 23.85
C SER A 235 -18.96 19.61 22.76
N PHE A 236 -18.80 19.27 21.47
CA PHE A 236 -19.41 19.98 20.34
C PHE A 236 -20.48 19.12 19.63
#